data_AF-A0A7S0M1L9-F1
#
_entry.id   AF-A0A7S0M1L9-F1
#
_cell.length_a   1.000
_cell.length_b   1.000
_cell.length_c   1.000
_cell.angle_alpha   90.00
_cell.angle_beta   90.00
_cell.angle_gamma   90.00
#
_symmetry.space_group_name_H-M   'P 1'
#
loop_
_entity.id
_entity.type
_entity.pdbx_description
1 polymer ?
#
loop_
_entity_poly.entity_id
_entity_poly.type
_entity_poly.pdbx_seq_one_letter_code
_entity_poly.pdbx_strand_id
1 'polypeptide(L)'
;GRLAVATSFVRTFAGTSSTDKAAFVDCSDGHVFLCGARPGIRKCSGPGHGLLEWMEAYAQRLAEGYYCVAPISNEIPDAVGINLYPFRSACYAEAVTRTVRIRASTLFVPELSNALGEQKFFFSYCMRMKLLEPLGEGIASCQLVSRHLVFTKGPAGQAEPEVVDGDGVIGKYPVLQASGSEFSYQSCSWMVSGHGTLTGSFRVVPGTRARPLGPAFDV
;
A
#
# COMPACT_ATOMS: atom_id res chain seq x y z
N GLY A 1 43.29 -25.05 -2.88
CA GLY A 1 42.55 -25.18 -4.15
C GLY A 1 41.07 -25.01 -3.88
N ARG A 2 40.50 -23.94 -4.44
CA ARG A 2 39.07 -23.60 -4.61
C ARG A 2 38.18 -23.49 -3.36
N LEU A 3 37.97 -22.23 -2.95
CA LEU A 3 36.75 -21.72 -2.34
C LEU A 3 35.57 -22.02 -3.28
N ALA A 4 34.47 -22.58 -2.77
CA ALA A 4 33.18 -22.58 -3.44
C ALA A 4 32.24 -21.68 -2.62
N VAL A 5 31.97 -20.48 -3.16
CA VAL A 5 30.88 -19.62 -2.69
C VAL A 5 29.62 -20.13 -3.37
N ALA A 6 28.73 -20.79 -2.62
CA ALA A 6 27.40 -21.13 -3.10
C ALA A 6 26.47 -19.93 -2.87
N THR A 7 26.39 -19.04 -3.86
CA THR A 7 25.32 -18.04 -3.96
C THR A 7 24.04 -18.76 -4.39
N SER A 8 23.22 -19.19 -3.42
CA SER A 8 21.85 -19.63 -3.70
C SER A 8 20.97 -18.39 -3.91
N PHE A 9 20.52 -18.17 -5.14
CA PHE A 9 19.60 -17.08 -5.51
C PHE A 9 18.16 -17.52 -5.26
N VAL A 10 17.74 -17.57 -3.99
CA VAL A 10 16.32 -17.79 -3.65
C VAL A 10 15.57 -16.48 -3.87
N ARG A 11 14.50 -16.50 -4.68
CA ARG A 11 13.66 -15.32 -4.93
C ARG A 11 12.21 -15.57 -4.52
N THR A 12 11.63 -14.62 -3.80
CA THR A 12 10.21 -14.58 -3.45
C THR A 12 9.44 -13.93 -4.59
N PHE A 13 8.41 -14.58 -5.13
CA PHE A 13 7.58 -14.00 -6.19
C PHE A 13 6.15 -13.67 -5.76
N ALA A 14 5.70 -14.22 -4.62
CA ALA A 14 4.43 -13.90 -3.98
C ALA A 14 4.51 -14.13 -2.46
N GLY A 15 4.03 -13.17 -1.66
CA GLY A 15 3.98 -13.27 -0.20
C GLY A 15 2.85 -12.43 0.38
N THR A 16 2.23 -12.91 1.46
CA THR A 16 1.25 -12.13 2.24
C THR A 16 1.97 -11.17 3.19
N SER A 17 1.29 -10.10 3.63
CA SER A 17 1.86 -9.11 4.57
C SER A 17 2.32 -9.69 5.91
N SER A 18 1.80 -10.86 6.28
CA SER A 18 2.22 -11.61 7.47
C SER A 18 3.43 -12.52 7.25
N THR A 19 3.95 -12.66 6.02
CA THR A 19 4.97 -13.66 5.61
C THR A 19 4.62 -15.13 5.90
N ASP A 20 3.46 -15.41 6.51
CA ASP A 20 2.97 -16.75 6.83
C ASP A 20 2.65 -17.58 5.58
N LYS A 21 2.61 -16.98 4.39
CA LYS A 21 2.42 -17.71 3.14
C LYS A 21 3.29 -17.07 2.08
N ALA A 22 4.33 -17.77 1.67
CA ALA A 22 5.21 -17.34 0.59
C ALA A 22 5.48 -18.49 -0.36
N ALA A 23 5.44 -18.19 -1.65
CA ALA A 23 5.93 -19.08 -2.69
C ALA A 23 7.33 -18.62 -3.10
N PHE A 24 8.28 -19.53 -2.97
CA PHE A 24 9.67 -19.33 -3.35
C PHE A 24 9.98 -20.18 -4.57
N VAL A 25 10.82 -19.66 -5.44
CA VAL A 25 11.48 -20.46 -6.50
C VAL A 25 12.96 -20.46 -6.21
N ASP A 26 13.54 -21.65 -6.12
CA ASP A 26 14.97 -21.82 -6.23
C ASP A 26 15.37 -21.66 -7.71
N CYS A 27 16.09 -20.59 -8.02
CA CYS A 27 16.48 -20.30 -9.39
C CYS A 27 17.64 -21.18 -9.90
N SER A 28 18.24 -22.02 -9.05
CA SER A 28 19.34 -22.91 -9.42
C SER A 28 18.86 -24.24 -9.98
N ASP A 29 17.70 -24.73 -9.54
CA ASP A 29 17.11 -26.01 -9.95
C ASP A 29 15.64 -25.93 -10.39
N GLY A 30 15.01 -24.75 -10.22
CA GLY A 30 13.63 -24.50 -10.61
C GLY A 30 12.58 -25.00 -9.60
N HIS A 31 12.98 -25.47 -8.43
CA HIS A 31 12.04 -25.98 -7.43
C HIS A 31 11.21 -24.85 -6.81
N VAL A 32 9.89 -25.05 -6.76
CA VAL A 32 8.95 -24.15 -6.09
C VAL A 32 8.58 -24.71 -4.72
N PHE A 33 8.75 -23.92 -3.67
CA PHE A 33 8.36 -24.30 -2.30
C PHE A 33 7.44 -23.27 -1.66
N LEU A 34 6.47 -23.76 -0.89
CA LEU A 34 5.50 -22.96 -0.14
C LEU A 34 5.89 -22.95 1.34
N CYS A 35 6.13 -21.77 1.90
CA CYS A 35 6.31 -21.62 3.34
C CYS A 35 4.96 -21.32 4.01
N GLY A 36 4.65 -22.03 5.12
CA GLY A 36 3.66 -21.61 6.13
C GLY A 36 2.18 -21.98 5.93
N ALA A 37 1.87 -23.21 5.49
CA ALA A 37 0.48 -23.69 5.57
C ALA A 37 0.04 -23.89 7.03
N ARG A 38 -0.62 -22.89 7.65
CA ARG A 38 -1.46 -23.13 8.84
C ARG A 38 -2.60 -24.10 8.45
N PRO A 39 -2.94 -25.11 9.27
CA PRO A 39 -4.11 -25.95 9.04
C PRO A 39 -5.37 -25.06 9.05
N GLY A 40 -6.21 -25.12 8.01
CA GLY A 40 -7.54 -24.48 8.02
C GLY A 40 -7.87 -23.56 6.84
N ILE A 41 -6.94 -23.28 5.92
CA ILE A 41 -7.29 -22.54 4.69
C ILE A 41 -7.85 -23.51 3.66
N ARG A 42 -9.16 -23.37 3.36
CA ARG A 42 -9.80 -24.11 2.27
C ARG A 42 -9.15 -23.74 0.94
N LYS A 43 -8.84 -24.77 0.15
CA LYS A 43 -8.46 -24.67 -1.26
C LYS A 43 -9.52 -23.83 -1.98
N CYS A 44 -9.13 -22.85 -2.79
CA CYS A 44 -10.05 -22.21 -3.73
C CYS A 44 -10.49 -23.27 -4.74
N SER A 45 -11.66 -23.87 -4.50
CA SER A 45 -12.28 -24.84 -5.39
C SER A 45 -13.46 -24.18 -6.10
N GLY A 46 -13.17 -23.55 -7.23
CA GLY A 46 -14.15 -23.20 -8.27
C GLY A 46 -13.82 -23.99 -9.55
N PRO A 47 -14.79 -24.28 -10.42
CA PRO A 47 -14.55 -25.09 -11.62
C PRO A 47 -13.72 -24.31 -12.63
N GLY A 48 -12.49 -24.78 -12.84
CA GLY A 48 -11.56 -24.32 -13.88
C GLY A 48 -10.93 -22.96 -13.58
N HIS A 49 -9.60 -22.90 -13.57
CA HIS A 49 -8.81 -21.65 -13.66
C HIS A 49 -8.60 -20.77 -12.40
N GLY A 50 -8.32 -21.34 -11.22
CA GLY A 50 -8.03 -20.51 -10.03
C GLY A 50 -6.62 -19.89 -9.98
N LEU A 51 -5.57 -20.73 -10.05
CA LEU A 51 -4.19 -20.28 -9.79
C LEU A 51 -3.48 -19.78 -11.04
N LEU A 52 -3.66 -20.45 -12.19
CA LEU A 52 -2.97 -20.08 -13.43
C LEU A 52 -3.45 -18.73 -13.95
N GLU A 53 -4.77 -18.49 -14.02
CA GLU A 53 -5.31 -17.17 -14.38
C GLU A 53 -4.87 -16.08 -13.41
N TRP A 54 -4.80 -16.38 -12.10
CA TRP A 54 -4.27 -15.42 -11.14
C TRP A 54 -2.79 -15.08 -11.43
N MET A 55 -1.97 -16.10 -11.72
CA MET A 55 -0.56 -15.89 -12.09
C MET A 55 -0.42 -15.13 -13.41
N GLU A 56 -1.23 -15.43 -14.41
CA GLU A 56 -1.27 -14.73 -15.70
C GLU A 56 -1.66 -13.26 -15.51
N ALA A 57 -2.75 -12.99 -14.77
CA ALA A 57 -3.18 -11.64 -14.46
C ALA A 57 -2.13 -10.88 -13.63
N TYR A 58 -1.47 -11.54 -12.69
CA TYR A 58 -0.38 -10.97 -11.91
C TYR A 58 0.83 -10.62 -12.78
N ALA A 59 1.28 -11.56 -13.62
CA ALA A 59 2.40 -11.36 -14.54
C ALA A 59 2.10 -10.26 -15.57
N GLN A 60 0.88 -10.22 -16.11
CA GLN A 60 0.45 -9.16 -17.01
C GLN A 60 0.47 -7.79 -16.30
N ARG A 61 -0.08 -7.70 -15.08
CA ARG A 61 -0.05 -6.45 -14.30
C ARG A 61 1.38 -6.00 -13.96
N LEU A 62 2.29 -6.93 -13.70
CA LEU A 62 3.71 -6.64 -13.54
C LEU A 62 4.30 -6.07 -14.83
N ALA A 63 4.09 -6.73 -15.97
CA ALA A 63 4.58 -6.29 -17.27
C ALA A 63 4.02 -4.93 -17.69
N GLU A 64 2.78 -4.63 -17.32
CA GLU A 64 2.11 -3.35 -17.58
C GLU A 64 2.44 -2.25 -16.54
N GLY A 65 3.29 -2.54 -15.56
CA GLY A 65 3.75 -1.54 -14.58
C GLY A 65 2.71 -1.15 -13.54
N TYR A 66 1.75 -2.02 -13.24
CA TYR A 66 0.80 -1.78 -12.14
C TYR A 66 1.50 -1.78 -10.78
N TYR A 67 2.53 -2.60 -10.62
CA TYR A 67 3.27 -2.76 -9.37
C TYR A 67 4.70 -2.30 -9.56
N CYS A 68 5.32 -1.82 -8.48
CA CYS A 68 6.73 -1.42 -8.51
C CYS A 68 7.55 -2.25 -7.53
N VAL A 69 8.87 -2.28 -7.76
CA VAL A 69 9.82 -2.81 -6.79
C VAL A 69 10.11 -1.71 -5.76
N ALA A 70 9.87 -2.00 -4.48
CA ALA A 70 10.08 -1.04 -3.38
C ALA A 70 10.48 -1.77 -2.09
N PRO A 71 11.03 -1.05 -1.10
CA PRO A 71 11.19 -1.59 0.25
C PRO A 71 9.85 -2.08 0.81
N ILE A 72 9.81 -3.33 1.29
CA ILE A 72 8.58 -3.95 1.81
C ILE A 72 8.55 -4.00 3.34
N SER A 73 9.67 -3.70 4.00
CA SER A 73 9.75 -3.57 5.45
C SER A 73 10.53 -2.32 5.82
N ASN A 74 10.01 -1.54 6.76
CA ASN A 74 10.75 -0.43 7.36
C ASN A 74 11.79 -0.93 8.40
N GLU A 75 11.65 -2.17 8.86
CA GLU A 75 12.54 -2.79 9.86
C GLU A 75 13.73 -3.49 9.20
N ILE A 76 13.58 -3.90 7.94
CA ILE A 76 14.61 -4.59 7.16
C ILE A 76 14.87 -3.76 5.90
N PRO A 77 15.84 -2.82 5.92
CA PRO A 77 16.07 -1.87 4.83
C PRO A 77 16.37 -2.53 3.47
N ASP A 78 17.04 -3.69 3.49
CA ASP A 78 17.42 -4.43 2.30
C ASP A 78 16.31 -5.38 1.80
N ALA A 79 15.20 -5.50 2.54
CA ALA A 79 14.04 -6.26 2.11
C ALA A 79 13.28 -5.45 1.05
N VAL A 80 13.66 -5.68 -0.20
CA VAL A 80 13.01 -5.14 -1.39
C VAL A 80 12.10 -6.20 -1.99
N GLY A 81 10.89 -5.80 -2.40
CA GLY A 81 9.91 -6.70 -2.98
C GLY A 81 8.94 -6.00 -3.93
N ILE A 82 7.98 -6.75 -4.44
CA ILE A 82 6.93 -6.23 -5.30
C ILE A 82 5.87 -5.57 -4.43
N ASN A 83 5.75 -4.26 -4.55
CA ASN A 83 4.70 -3.49 -3.89
C ASN A 83 3.38 -3.64 -4.66
N LEU A 84 2.46 -4.39 -4.06
CA LEU A 84 1.17 -4.71 -4.67
C LEU A 84 0.21 -3.51 -4.72
N TYR A 85 0.46 -2.41 -4.01
CA TYR A 85 -0.38 -1.22 -4.13
C TYR A 85 -0.18 -0.58 -5.51
N PRO A 86 -1.23 -0.45 -6.34
CA PRO A 86 -1.05 -0.04 -7.73
C PRO A 86 -0.39 1.34 -7.91
N PHE A 87 0.48 1.47 -8.91
CA PHE A 87 1.17 2.71 -9.31
C PHE A 87 0.70 3.26 -10.66
N ARG A 88 -0.23 2.59 -11.33
CA ARG A 88 -0.85 3.08 -12.57
C ARG A 88 -1.99 4.04 -12.23
N SER A 89 -2.07 5.17 -12.92
CA SER A 89 -3.02 6.26 -12.61
C SER A 89 -4.49 5.83 -12.63
N ALA A 90 -4.87 4.83 -13.43
CA ALA A 90 -6.22 4.27 -13.44
C ALA A 90 -6.59 3.47 -12.17
N CYS A 91 -5.63 3.22 -11.26
CA CYS A 91 -5.78 2.31 -10.13
C CYS A 91 -5.43 2.94 -8.77
N TYR A 92 -5.33 4.27 -8.73
CA TYR A 92 -5.23 5.04 -7.51
C TYR A 92 -6.07 6.31 -7.62
N ALA A 93 -6.51 6.85 -6.49
CA ALA A 93 -7.03 8.20 -6.42
C ALA A 93 -5.88 9.20 -6.21
N GLU A 94 -5.97 10.40 -6.77
CA GLU A 94 -4.95 11.44 -6.64
C GLU A 94 -5.57 12.80 -6.42
N ALA A 95 -4.95 13.57 -5.52
CA ALA A 95 -5.24 14.97 -5.30
C ALA A 95 -3.91 15.75 -5.27
N VAL A 96 -3.91 16.94 -5.86
CA VAL A 96 -2.76 17.86 -5.84
C VAL A 96 -3.22 19.24 -5.43
N THR A 97 -2.71 19.72 -4.30
CA THR A 97 -2.99 21.06 -3.79
C THR A 97 -1.68 21.75 -3.46
N ARG A 98 -1.41 22.90 -4.09
CA ARG A 98 -0.18 23.69 -3.86
C ARG A 98 1.10 22.85 -3.91
N THR A 99 1.26 22.09 -5.01
CA THR A 99 2.34 21.12 -5.28
C THR A 99 2.47 19.94 -4.32
N VAL A 100 1.63 19.84 -3.27
CA VAL A 100 1.54 18.64 -2.44
C VAL A 100 0.62 17.65 -3.15
N ARG A 101 1.17 16.50 -3.54
CA ARG A 101 0.44 15.39 -4.16
C ARG A 101 0.20 14.28 -3.15
N ILE A 102 -1.05 13.84 -3.07
CA ILE A 102 -1.46 12.66 -2.32
C ILE A 102 -2.01 11.63 -3.30
N ARG A 103 -1.52 10.38 -3.23
CA ARG A 103 -2.04 9.25 -3.99
C ARG A 103 -2.52 8.15 -3.05
N ALA A 104 -3.75 7.68 -3.23
CA ALA A 104 -4.35 6.63 -2.43
C ALA A 104 -4.57 5.38 -3.28
N SER A 105 -4.00 4.25 -2.85
CA SER A 105 -4.26 2.93 -3.42
C SER A 105 -4.83 1.99 -2.39
N THR A 106 -5.65 1.05 -2.83
CA THR A 106 -6.29 0.06 -1.95
C THR A 106 -6.02 -1.36 -2.44
N LEU A 107 -6.09 -2.29 -1.50
CA LEU A 107 -5.97 -3.73 -1.70
C LEU A 107 -7.04 -4.43 -0.90
N PHE A 108 -7.72 -5.38 -1.53
CA PHE A 108 -8.54 -6.35 -0.84
C PHE A 108 -7.64 -7.48 -0.30
N VAL A 109 -7.81 -7.87 0.96
CA VAL A 109 -7.02 -8.92 1.62
C VAL A 109 -7.92 -10.12 1.92
N PRO A 110 -8.05 -11.07 0.97
CA PRO A 110 -8.96 -12.21 1.13
C PRO A 110 -8.60 -13.09 2.32
N GLU A 111 -7.32 -13.19 2.69
CA GLU A 111 -6.83 -14.04 3.78
C GLU A 111 -7.40 -13.65 5.14
N LEU A 112 -7.67 -12.35 5.35
CA LEU A 112 -8.22 -11.83 6.59
C LEU A 112 -9.75 -11.67 6.54
N SER A 113 -10.34 -11.59 5.35
CA SER A 113 -11.78 -11.38 5.17
C SER A 113 -12.62 -12.58 5.63
N ASN A 114 -12.16 -13.81 5.38
CA ASN A 114 -12.92 -15.02 5.73
C ASN A 114 -12.49 -15.66 7.08
N ALA A 115 -11.63 -14.98 7.85
CA ALA A 115 -11.02 -15.55 9.05
C ALA A 115 -11.96 -15.58 10.28
N LEU A 116 -13.07 -14.82 10.26
CA LEU A 116 -13.92 -14.59 11.44
C LEU A 116 -15.34 -15.18 11.34
N GLY A 117 -15.69 -15.90 10.26
CA GLY A 117 -17.01 -16.52 10.09
C GLY A 117 -18.18 -15.54 9.83
N GLU A 118 -17.92 -14.24 9.89
CA GLU A 118 -18.84 -13.16 9.50
C GLU A 118 -18.44 -12.61 8.11
N GLN A 119 -19.41 -12.14 7.30
CA GLN A 119 -19.18 -11.50 6.00
C GLN A 119 -18.51 -10.12 6.19
N LYS A 120 -17.25 -10.10 6.61
CA LYS A 120 -16.43 -8.90 6.76
C LYS A 120 -15.33 -8.90 5.71
N PHE A 121 -15.12 -7.75 5.09
CA PHE A 121 -14.11 -7.59 4.05
C PHE A 121 -12.96 -6.76 4.62
N PHE A 122 -11.75 -7.30 4.56
CA PHE A 122 -10.56 -6.59 5.01
C PHE A 122 -9.93 -5.87 3.84
N PHE A 123 -9.80 -4.55 3.97
CA PHE A 123 -9.12 -3.73 3.00
C PHE A 123 -7.91 -3.07 3.63
N SER A 124 -6.80 -3.09 2.89
CA SER A 124 -5.61 -2.35 3.20
C SER A 124 -5.46 -1.19 2.22
N TYR A 125 -4.95 -0.06 2.67
CA TYR A 125 -4.73 1.12 1.84
C TYR A 125 -3.34 1.69 2.05
N CYS A 126 -2.78 2.26 0.99
CA CYS A 126 -1.49 2.93 0.98
C CYS A 126 -1.69 4.38 0.54
N MET A 127 -1.32 5.31 1.42
CA MET A 127 -1.27 6.73 1.11
C MET A 127 0.16 7.13 0.81
N ARG A 128 0.36 7.77 -0.33
CA ARG A 128 1.65 8.24 -0.82
C ARG A 128 1.62 9.76 -0.93
N MET A 129 2.56 10.43 -0.28
CA MET A 129 2.65 11.88 -0.16
C MET A 129 3.95 12.37 -0.76
N LYS A 130 3.88 13.30 -1.71
CA LYS A 130 5.06 13.90 -2.32
C LYS A 130 4.85 15.40 -2.50
N LEU A 131 5.85 16.18 -2.15
CA LEU A 131 5.94 17.57 -2.60
C LEU A 131 6.58 17.55 -3.99
N LEU A 132 5.86 18.04 -4.99
CA LEU A 132 6.35 18.15 -6.35
C LEU A 132 7.24 19.39 -6.49
N GLU A 133 8.25 19.30 -7.35
CA GLU A 133 9.07 20.44 -7.74
C GLU A 133 8.18 21.54 -8.33
N PRO A 134 8.22 22.76 -7.78
CA PRO A 134 7.39 23.85 -8.28
C PRO A 134 7.93 24.36 -9.62
N LEU A 135 7.03 24.58 -10.58
CA LEU A 135 7.36 25.23 -11.87
C LEU A 135 7.43 26.77 -11.75
N GLY A 136 7.62 27.29 -10.54
CA GLY A 136 7.55 28.73 -10.21
C GLY A 136 7.54 28.97 -8.70
N GLU A 137 6.74 29.93 -8.22
CA GLU A 137 6.53 30.11 -6.78
C GLU A 137 5.78 28.91 -6.18
N GLY A 138 6.41 28.24 -5.23
CA GLY A 138 5.82 27.09 -4.53
C GLY A 138 6.47 26.90 -3.17
N ILE A 139 5.92 25.98 -2.38
CA ILE A 139 6.48 25.68 -1.06
C ILE A 139 7.67 24.74 -1.22
N ALA A 140 8.83 25.13 -0.69
CA ALA A 140 10.06 24.31 -0.75
C ALA A 140 10.00 23.09 0.19
N SER A 141 9.21 23.21 1.26
CA SER A 141 8.89 22.13 2.18
C SER A 141 7.53 22.34 2.83
N CYS A 142 6.94 21.24 3.30
CA CYS A 142 5.79 21.27 4.18
C CYS A 142 5.84 20.11 5.17
N GLN A 143 5.11 20.23 6.28
CA GLN A 143 4.98 19.16 7.26
C GLN A 143 3.52 18.78 7.46
N LEU A 144 3.25 17.48 7.51
CA LEU A 144 1.95 16.96 7.87
C LEU A 144 1.59 17.36 9.31
N VAL A 145 0.35 17.83 9.48
CA VAL A 145 -0.22 18.22 10.77
C VAL A 145 -1.20 17.16 11.26
N SER A 146 -2.24 16.89 10.48
CA SER A 146 -3.33 15.99 10.85
C SER A 146 -3.97 15.35 9.62
N ARG A 147 -4.84 14.38 9.86
CA ARG A 147 -5.68 13.71 8.86
C ARG A 147 -7.15 13.80 9.28
N HIS A 148 -8.02 13.92 8.29
CA HIS A 148 -9.45 13.73 8.38
C HIS A 148 -9.83 12.67 7.35
N LEU A 149 -10.23 11.48 7.77
CA LEU A 149 -10.59 10.38 6.86
C LEU A 149 -12.05 10.00 7.08
N VAL A 150 -12.77 9.77 5.99
CA VAL A 150 -14.19 9.38 5.99
C VAL A 150 -14.33 8.07 5.25
N PHE A 151 -14.79 7.04 5.95
CA PHE A 151 -15.05 5.71 5.41
C PHE A 151 -16.55 5.52 5.22
N THR A 152 -16.99 5.19 4.00
CA THR A 152 -18.37 4.72 3.76
C THR A 152 -18.33 3.22 3.52
N LYS A 153 -18.77 2.45 4.52
CA LYS A 153 -18.66 0.98 4.56
C LYS A 153 -19.85 0.29 3.90
N GLY A 154 -20.19 0.68 2.67
CA GLY A 154 -21.32 0.16 1.90
C GLY A 154 -21.54 0.95 0.62
N PRO A 155 -22.66 0.70 -0.10
CA PRO A 155 -23.01 1.50 -1.27
C PRO A 155 -23.06 2.99 -0.94
N ALA A 156 -22.52 3.82 -1.85
CA ALA A 156 -22.55 5.26 -1.68
C ALA A 156 -23.98 5.78 -1.49
N GLY A 157 -24.18 6.62 -0.46
CA GLY A 157 -25.48 7.19 -0.11
C GLY A 157 -26.42 6.28 0.69
N GLN A 158 -26.00 5.04 1.03
CA GLN A 158 -26.82 4.10 1.81
C GLN A 158 -26.20 3.73 3.17
N ALA A 159 -24.88 3.87 3.31
CA ALA A 159 -24.18 3.59 4.56
C ALA A 159 -23.80 4.89 5.29
N GLU A 160 -23.92 4.87 6.62
CA GLU A 160 -23.46 5.97 7.46
C GLU A 160 -21.93 6.12 7.37
N PRO A 161 -21.41 7.36 7.20
CA PRO A 161 -19.97 7.60 7.19
C PRO A 161 -19.34 7.41 8.57
N GLU A 162 -18.21 6.70 8.62
CA GLU A 162 -17.34 6.64 9.78
C GLU A 162 -16.19 7.63 9.61
N VAL A 163 -16.09 8.57 10.56
CA VAL A 163 -15.08 9.63 10.54
C VAL A 163 -13.91 9.27 11.45
N VAL A 164 -12.69 9.40 10.92
CA VAL A 164 -11.44 9.19 11.63
C VAL A 164 -10.60 10.46 11.53
N ASP A 165 -10.63 11.24 12.59
CA ASP A 165 -9.79 12.42 12.78
C ASP A 165 -8.59 12.12 13.68
N GLY A 166 -7.45 12.76 13.39
CA GLY A 166 -6.35 12.73 14.33
C GLY A 166 -5.06 13.35 13.82
N ASP A 167 -4.14 13.56 14.75
CA ASP A 167 -2.83 14.14 14.45
C ASP A 167 -1.94 13.16 13.69
N GLY A 168 -1.18 13.71 12.73
CA GLY A 168 -0.28 12.97 11.86
C GLY A 168 -0.92 11.78 11.17
N VAL A 169 -0.08 10.82 10.79
CA VAL A 169 -0.47 9.50 10.26
C VAL A 169 0.39 8.45 10.93
N ILE A 170 -0.20 7.36 11.42
CA ILE A 170 0.52 6.26 12.09
C ILE A 170 1.53 6.72 13.18
N GLY A 171 1.20 7.81 13.89
CA GLY A 171 2.09 8.42 14.89
C GLY A 171 3.26 9.25 14.33
N LYS A 172 3.31 9.45 13.00
CA LYS A 172 4.36 10.20 12.28
C LYS A 172 3.83 11.55 11.75
N TYR A 173 4.75 12.51 11.64
CA TYR A 173 4.53 13.86 11.09
C TYR A 173 5.57 14.14 10.00
N PRO A 174 5.48 13.46 8.84
CA PRO A 174 6.49 13.57 7.78
C PRO A 174 6.67 15.02 7.32
N VAL A 175 7.93 15.41 7.14
CA VAL A 175 8.33 16.62 6.43
C VAL A 175 8.58 16.23 4.98
N LEU A 176 7.84 16.85 4.06
CA LEU A 176 8.00 16.68 2.63
C LEU A 176 8.89 17.81 2.10
N GLN A 177 9.85 17.44 1.26
CA GLN A 177 10.74 18.37 0.56
C GLN A 177 10.56 18.14 -0.94
N ALA A 178 10.66 19.19 -1.75
CA ALA A 178 10.47 19.09 -3.20
C ALA A 178 11.45 18.08 -3.85
N SER A 179 12.71 18.13 -3.43
CA SER A 179 13.76 17.19 -3.83
C SER A 179 13.74 15.86 -3.07
N GLY A 180 12.81 15.70 -2.13
CA GLY A 180 12.70 14.55 -1.26
C GLY A 180 12.05 13.33 -1.92
N SER A 181 12.31 12.17 -1.33
CA SER A 181 11.58 10.96 -1.67
C SER A 181 10.10 11.06 -1.27
N GLU A 182 9.25 10.33 -1.97
CA GLU A 182 7.85 10.18 -1.58
C GLU A 182 7.76 9.50 -0.20
N PHE A 183 6.95 10.06 0.69
CA PHE A 183 6.59 9.40 1.94
C PHE A 183 5.39 8.49 1.68
N SER A 184 5.39 7.27 2.20
CA SER A 184 4.21 6.40 2.14
C SER A 184 3.92 5.76 3.47
N TYR A 185 2.63 5.59 3.79
CA TYR A 185 2.19 4.77 4.90
C TYR A 185 1.07 3.84 4.48
N GLN A 186 0.97 2.72 5.18
CA GLN A 186 -0.07 1.72 4.98
C GLN A 186 -0.90 1.62 6.25
N SER A 187 -2.20 1.39 6.08
CA SER A 187 -3.14 1.12 7.16
C SER A 187 -4.30 0.29 6.60
N CYS A 188 -5.25 -0.10 7.45
CA CYS A 188 -6.32 -1.01 7.06
C CYS A 188 -7.65 -0.62 7.68
N SER A 189 -8.73 -1.18 7.14
CA SER A 189 -10.07 -1.02 7.68
C SER A 189 -10.90 -2.26 7.37
N TRP A 190 -11.74 -2.63 8.33
CA TRP A 190 -12.79 -3.64 8.14
C TRP A 190 -14.02 -2.98 7.51
N MET A 191 -14.51 -3.57 6.43
CA MET A 191 -15.75 -3.17 5.76
C MET A 191 -16.80 -4.27 5.90
N VAL A 192 -18.07 -3.87 6.02
CA VAL A 192 -19.21 -4.81 6.07
C VAL A 192 -19.75 -5.17 4.68
N SER A 193 -19.21 -4.52 3.64
CA SER A 193 -19.52 -4.77 2.23
C SER A 193 -18.23 -4.95 1.44
N GLY A 194 -18.32 -5.69 0.33
CA GLY A 194 -17.22 -5.85 -0.63
C GLY A 194 -16.90 -4.58 -1.43
N HIS A 195 -17.67 -3.51 -1.23
CA HIS A 195 -17.44 -2.20 -1.80
C HIS A 195 -17.68 -1.10 -0.75
N GLY A 196 -16.97 0.00 -0.91
CA GLY A 196 -17.05 1.18 -0.04
C GLY A 196 -16.12 2.26 -0.55
N THR A 197 -16.08 3.40 0.14
CA THR A 197 -15.22 4.53 -0.22
C THR A 197 -14.38 4.98 0.98
N LEU A 198 -13.21 5.52 0.65
CA LEU A 198 -12.34 6.26 1.57
C LEU A 198 -12.10 7.62 0.95
N THR A 199 -12.59 8.66 1.59
CA THR A 199 -12.34 10.07 1.23
C THR A 199 -11.76 10.80 2.42
N GLY A 200 -11.36 12.05 2.26
CA GLY A 200 -10.81 12.83 3.36
C GLY A 200 -9.84 13.90 2.90
N SER A 201 -9.12 14.46 3.87
CA SER A 201 -8.08 15.45 3.64
C SER A 201 -6.89 15.26 4.58
N PHE A 202 -5.74 15.74 4.13
CA PHE A 202 -4.53 15.85 4.94
C PHE A 202 -4.19 17.31 5.15
N ARG A 203 -4.12 17.72 6.42
CA ARG A 203 -3.73 19.08 6.76
C ARG A 203 -2.21 19.18 6.81
N VAL A 204 -1.65 20.12 6.05
CA VAL A 204 -0.21 20.37 5.98
C VAL A 204 0.09 21.84 6.27
N VAL A 205 1.31 22.12 6.72
CA VAL A 205 1.79 23.49 6.93
C VAL A 205 3.08 23.72 6.13
N PRO A 206 3.23 24.84 5.39
CA PRO A 206 4.50 25.20 4.76
C PRO A 206 5.62 25.32 5.81
N GLY A 207 6.82 24.83 5.49
CA GLY A 207 7.92 24.73 6.46
C GLY A 207 7.73 23.56 7.42
N THR A 208 7.87 23.82 8.72
CA THR A 208 7.65 22.81 9.77
C THR A 208 6.61 23.29 10.77
N ARG A 209 6.03 22.37 11.55
CA ARG A 209 5.08 22.69 12.63
C ARG A 209 5.66 23.65 13.67
N ALA A 210 6.96 23.52 13.96
CA ALA A 210 7.65 24.39 14.91
C ALA A 210 8.02 25.76 14.31
N ARG A 211 8.22 25.84 12.99
CA ARG A 211 8.53 27.08 12.28
C ARG A 211 7.73 27.16 10.96
N PRO A 212 6.43 27.50 11.04
CA PRO A 212 5.59 27.65 9.86
C PRO A 212 6.09 28.80 8.97
N LEU A 213 6.07 28.59 7.66
CA LEU A 213 6.38 29.60 6.64
C LEU A 213 5.11 30.21 6.02
N GLY A 214 3.94 29.77 6.48
CA GLY A 214 2.65 30.25 6.00
C GLY A 214 1.49 29.52 6.68
N PRO A 215 0.23 29.84 6.32
CA PRO A 215 -0.94 29.19 6.89
C PRO A 215 -1.02 27.71 6.46
N ALA A 216 -1.53 26.88 7.36
CA ALA A 216 -1.84 25.49 7.05
C ALA A 216 -3.00 25.39 6.05
N PHE A 217 -2.98 24.36 5.20
CA PHE A 217 -4.01 24.10 4.22
C PHE A 217 -4.25 22.59 4.10
N ASP A 218 -5.42 22.25 3.57
CA ASP A 218 -5.83 20.86 3.37
C ASP A 218 -5.52 20.42 1.93
N VAL A 219 -5.15 19.14 1.81
CA VAL A 219 -4.91 18.45 0.54
C VAL A 219 -5.86 17.28 0.43
#